data_AF-W1VJ46-F1
#
_entry.id   AF-W1VJ46-F1
#
_cell.length_a   1.000
_cell.length_b   1.000
_cell.length_c   1.000
_cell.angle_alpha   90.00
_cell.angle_beta   90.00
_cell.angle_gamma   90.00
#
_symmetry.space_group_name_H-M   'P 1'
#
loop_
_entity.id
_entity.type
_entity.pdbx_description
1 polymer ?
#
loop_
_entity_poly.entity_id
_entity_poly.type
_entity_poly.pdbx_seq_one_letter_code
_entity_poly.pdbx_strand_id
1 'polypeptide(L)'
;TVAGAGLDRYRYEPRLDGDALAWVEAPTQSLDHEVLRPVTNPFTAEGGLKILGGNLGRAVMKVSSLDEDHHVIQAPARVFDDQEQVHAAFTRGELERDVVVVVREQGPRANGMPELHKLTPLLGILQRRGHRVALVTDGRMSGASGRVPIAMHVSPEAADGGALALVRDGDLIRVDSVHGTLEVDLPEAELSSRTPQLSWRAERVAYGVGRELMGALRAALAPAEQGAGVGTAALQTAL
;
A
#
# COMPACT_ATOMS: atom_id res chain seq x y z
N THR A 1 8.46 -24.71 -17.64
CA THR A 1 7.24 -24.67 -16.80
C THR A 1 6.86 -26.09 -16.42
N VAL A 2 5.91 -26.27 -15.51
CA VAL A 2 5.35 -27.61 -15.20
C VAL A 2 4.73 -28.28 -16.43
N ALA A 3 4.34 -27.48 -17.42
CA ALA A 3 3.81 -27.94 -18.70
C ALA A 3 4.90 -28.20 -19.76
N GLY A 4 6.20 -28.08 -19.47
CA GLY A 4 7.30 -28.30 -20.42
C GLY A 4 8.15 -27.05 -20.72
N ALA A 5 8.99 -27.11 -21.76
CA ALA A 5 9.87 -26.00 -22.13
C ALA A 5 9.09 -24.80 -22.73
N GLY A 6 9.50 -23.58 -22.40
CA GLY A 6 8.89 -22.33 -22.87
C GLY A 6 7.57 -21.95 -22.19
N LEU A 7 7.08 -20.75 -22.49
CA LEU A 7 5.77 -20.23 -22.06
C LEU A 7 4.69 -20.39 -23.13
N ASP A 8 5.03 -20.75 -24.36
CA ASP A 8 4.08 -20.84 -25.49
C ASP A 8 2.88 -21.75 -25.21
N ARG A 9 3.07 -22.81 -24.42
CA ARG A 9 2.01 -23.74 -24.03
C ARG A 9 0.89 -23.07 -23.21
N TYR A 10 1.14 -21.92 -22.59
CA TYR A 10 0.14 -21.13 -21.86
C TYR A 10 -0.73 -20.25 -22.77
N ARG A 11 -0.52 -20.28 -24.09
CA ARG A 11 -1.43 -19.70 -25.08
C ARG A 11 -2.56 -20.65 -25.51
N TYR A 12 -2.63 -21.83 -24.89
CA TYR A 12 -3.64 -22.85 -25.16
C TYR A 12 -4.57 -22.99 -23.96
N GLU A 13 -5.85 -23.21 -24.23
CA GLU A 13 -6.87 -23.48 -23.22
C GLU A 13 -7.25 -24.97 -23.22
N PRO A 14 -7.53 -25.56 -22.05
CA PRO A 14 -8.00 -26.94 -21.96
C PRO A 14 -9.47 -27.00 -22.42
N ARG A 15 -9.79 -27.98 -23.26
CA ARG A 15 -11.18 -28.31 -23.65
C ARG A 15 -11.42 -29.81 -23.57
N LEU A 16 -12.67 -30.16 -23.33
CA LEU A 16 -13.11 -31.54 -23.39
C LEU A 16 -13.63 -31.83 -24.81
N ASP A 17 -13.02 -32.81 -25.47
CA ASP A 17 -13.43 -33.34 -26.78
C ASP A 17 -13.94 -34.78 -26.58
N GLY A 18 -15.27 -34.92 -26.45
CA GLY A 18 -15.89 -36.15 -25.97
C GLY A 18 -15.49 -36.46 -24.52
N ASP A 19 -14.76 -37.55 -24.31
CA ASP A 19 -14.18 -37.93 -23.01
C ASP A 19 -12.67 -37.65 -22.91
N ALA A 20 -12.07 -37.03 -23.95
CA ALA A 20 -10.64 -36.74 -24.01
C ALA A 20 -10.35 -35.27 -23.68
N LEU A 21 -9.29 -35.04 -22.89
CA LEU A 21 -8.74 -33.69 -22.68
C LEU A 21 -7.92 -33.28 -23.91
N ALA A 22 -8.29 -32.17 -24.52
CA ALA A 22 -7.56 -31.53 -25.61
C ALA A 22 -7.06 -30.14 -25.18
N TRP A 23 -6.00 -29.66 -25.85
CA TRP A 23 -5.49 -28.30 -25.72
C TRP A 23 -5.68 -27.59 -27.04
N VAL A 24 -6.44 -26.50 -27.03
CA VAL A 24 -6.72 -25.70 -28.23
C VAL A 24 -6.13 -24.32 -28.08
N GLU A 25 -5.71 -23.71 -29.17
CA GLU A 25 -5.15 -22.35 -29.13
C GLU A 25 -6.22 -21.36 -28.66
N ALA A 26 -5.86 -20.49 -27.70
CA ALA A 26 -6.76 -19.48 -27.18
C ALA A 26 -7.05 -18.41 -28.26
N PRO A 27 -8.19 -17.69 -28.17
CA PRO A 27 -8.51 -16.63 -29.11
C PRO A 27 -7.40 -15.58 -29.23
N THR A 28 -7.06 -15.22 -30.48
CA THR A 28 -6.01 -14.22 -30.77
C THR A 28 -6.55 -12.78 -30.74
N GLN A 29 -7.87 -12.62 -30.62
CA GLN A 29 -8.56 -11.34 -30.54
C GLN A 29 -9.43 -11.32 -29.29
N SER A 30 -9.52 -10.15 -28.65
CA SER A 30 -10.43 -9.97 -27.52
C SER A 30 -11.87 -10.06 -27.99
N LEU A 31 -12.73 -10.66 -27.17
CA LEU A 31 -14.17 -10.70 -27.37
C LEU A 31 -14.87 -9.44 -26.87
N ASP A 32 -14.21 -8.68 -25.99
CA ASP A 32 -14.74 -7.45 -25.38
C ASP A 32 -13.60 -6.49 -25.04
N HIS A 33 -13.53 -5.37 -25.76
CA HIS A 33 -12.52 -4.33 -25.56
C HIS A 33 -12.78 -3.41 -24.36
N GLU A 34 -13.94 -3.50 -23.71
CA GLU A 34 -14.20 -2.86 -22.43
C GLU A 34 -13.62 -3.66 -21.25
N VAL A 35 -13.33 -4.96 -21.46
CA VAL A 35 -12.78 -5.86 -20.44
C VAL A 35 -11.31 -6.21 -20.70
N LEU A 36 -10.96 -6.58 -21.95
CA LEU A 36 -9.61 -6.98 -22.33
C LEU A 36 -9.20 -6.29 -23.64
N ARG A 37 -8.12 -5.52 -23.59
CA ARG A 37 -7.59 -4.81 -24.77
C ARG A 37 -6.25 -5.37 -25.24
N PRO A 38 -5.94 -5.30 -26.54
CA PRO A 38 -4.63 -5.65 -27.04
C PRO A 38 -3.57 -4.65 -26.55
N VAL A 39 -2.31 -5.08 -26.51
CA VAL A 39 -1.17 -4.22 -26.11
C VAL A 39 -0.99 -2.99 -27.00
N THR A 40 -1.52 -3.01 -28.23
CA THR A 40 -1.52 -1.89 -29.18
C THR A 40 -2.56 -0.81 -28.87
N ASN A 41 -3.54 -1.10 -28.02
CA ASN A 41 -4.57 -0.16 -27.58
C ASN A 41 -4.93 -0.41 -26.11
N PRO A 42 -4.01 -0.26 -25.15
CA PRO A 42 -4.27 -0.60 -23.76
C PRO A 42 -5.25 0.38 -23.09
N PHE A 43 -5.74 0.06 -21.88
CA PHE A 43 -6.49 1.03 -21.07
C PHE A 43 -5.61 2.20 -20.63
N THR A 44 -4.38 1.91 -20.22
CA THR A 44 -3.34 2.87 -19.86
C THR A 44 -2.00 2.34 -20.37
N ALA A 45 -1.07 3.24 -20.73
CA ALA A 45 0.25 2.86 -21.21
C ALA A 45 1.13 2.22 -20.11
N GLU A 46 0.77 2.44 -18.84
CA GLU A 46 1.47 1.92 -17.67
C GLU A 46 0.54 1.06 -16.81
N GLY A 47 1.09 0.08 -16.09
CA GLY A 47 0.34 -0.85 -15.23
C GLY A 47 -0.27 -0.23 -13.96
N GLY A 48 -0.08 1.07 -13.73
CA GLY A 48 -0.74 1.81 -12.65
C GLY A 48 -0.21 1.50 -11.24
N LEU A 49 1.01 0.98 -11.11
CA LEU A 49 1.72 0.82 -9.85
C LEU A 49 3.00 1.66 -9.89
N LYS A 50 3.22 2.51 -8.89
CA LYS A 50 4.40 3.35 -8.73
C LYS A 50 5.10 3.03 -7.43
N ILE A 51 6.44 3.10 -7.44
CA ILE A 51 7.26 3.11 -6.24
C ILE A 51 7.48 4.56 -5.86
N LEU A 52 7.28 4.87 -4.58
CA LEU A 52 7.63 6.16 -4.00
C LEU A 52 8.86 6.00 -3.10
N GLY A 53 9.68 7.04 -3.03
CA GLY A 53 10.85 7.11 -2.16
C GLY A 53 11.12 8.53 -1.67
N GLY A 54 11.75 8.64 -0.50
CA GLY A 54 12.19 9.92 0.05
C GLY A 54 12.60 9.77 1.51
N ASN A 55 12.64 10.89 2.25
CA ASN A 55 13.06 10.87 3.66
C ASN A 55 12.07 10.13 4.59
N LEU A 56 10.86 9.80 4.13
CA LEU A 56 9.91 8.96 4.86
C LEU A 56 10.08 7.46 4.61
N GLY A 57 10.99 7.06 3.70
CA GLY A 57 11.24 5.67 3.34
C GLY A 57 10.76 5.34 1.92
N ARG A 58 10.44 4.06 1.68
CA ARG A 58 9.96 3.54 0.39
C ARG A 58 8.54 3.01 0.52
N ALA A 59 7.71 3.25 -0.48
CA ALA A 59 6.31 2.85 -0.47
C ALA A 59 5.85 2.43 -1.87
N VAL A 60 4.68 1.81 -1.93
CA VAL A 60 3.99 1.53 -3.19
C VAL A 60 2.69 2.32 -3.27
N MET A 61 2.32 2.73 -4.47
CA MET A 61 1.10 3.49 -4.72
C MET A 61 0.44 3.01 -6.01
N LYS A 62 -0.87 2.76 -5.95
CA LYS A 62 -1.66 2.42 -7.13
C LYS A 62 -2.26 3.68 -7.72
N VAL A 63 -1.97 3.96 -8.98
CA VAL A 63 -2.37 5.18 -9.70
C VAL A 63 -3.37 4.93 -10.83
N SER A 64 -3.74 3.66 -11.08
CA SER A 64 -4.59 3.24 -12.21
C SER A 64 -5.97 3.89 -12.28
N SER A 65 -6.43 4.52 -11.20
CA SER A 65 -7.78 5.08 -11.06
C SER A 65 -7.76 6.48 -10.44
N LEU A 66 -6.58 7.12 -10.43
CA LEU A 66 -6.44 8.50 -10.00
C LEU A 66 -6.66 9.42 -11.19
N ASP A 67 -7.34 10.53 -10.94
CA ASP A 67 -7.37 11.64 -11.87
C ASP A 67 -6.00 12.36 -11.81
N GLU A 68 -5.54 12.92 -12.93
CA GLU A 68 -4.17 13.50 -13.07
C GLU A 68 -3.87 14.57 -12.02
N ASP A 69 -4.88 15.35 -11.61
CA ASP A 69 -4.78 16.42 -10.61
C ASP A 69 -4.55 15.93 -9.17
N HIS A 70 -4.74 14.62 -8.93
CA HIS A 70 -4.50 13.94 -7.67
C HIS A 70 -3.18 13.14 -7.65
N HIS A 71 -2.38 13.18 -8.72
CA HIS A 71 -1.08 12.50 -8.74
C HIS A 71 -0.06 13.12 -7.77
N VAL A 72 -0.25 14.40 -7.42
CA VAL A 72 0.59 15.12 -6.48
C VAL A 72 -0.28 15.76 -5.40
N ILE A 73 -0.10 15.31 -4.16
CA ILE A 73 -0.73 15.88 -2.97
C ILE A 73 0.37 16.39 -2.05
N GLN A 74 0.24 17.65 -1.62
CA GLN A 74 1.08 18.23 -0.58
C GLN A 74 0.17 18.95 0.41
N ALA A 75 0.07 18.41 1.63
CA ALA A 75 -0.86 18.91 2.64
C ALA A 75 -0.37 18.59 4.07
N PRO A 76 -0.87 19.30 5.10
CA PRO A 76 -0.52 19.04 6.48
C PRO A 76 -0.92 17.62 6.90
N ALA A 77 -0.05 16.98 7.68
CA ALA A 77 -0.29 15.65 8.22
C ALA A 77 -1.35 15.69 9.33
N ARG A 78 -2.20 14.67 9.36
CA ARG A 78 -2.96 14.29 10.55
C ARG A 78 -2.62 12.85 10.88
N VAL A 79 -2.00 12.64 12.03
CA VAL A 79 -1.36 11.39 12.43
C VAL A 79 -2.28 10.57 13.34
N PHE A 80 -2.38 9.29 13.02
CA PHE A 80 -3.15 8.27 13.73
C PHE A 80 -2.34 6.98 13.80
N ASP A 81 -2.71 6.12 14.74
CA ASP A 81 -2.08 4.81 14.93
C ASP A 81 -3.13 3.67 14.83
N ASP A 82 -4.39 4.00 14.52
CA ASP A 82 -5.50 3.05 14.36
C ASP A 82 -6.59 3.63 13.42
N GLN A 83 -7.17 2.80 12.55
CA GLN A 83 -8.22 3.25 11.61
C GLN A 83 -9.48 3.77 12.32
N GLU A 84 -9.79 3.29 13.53
CA GLU A 84 -10.93 3.78 14.30
C GLU A 84 -10.73 5.23 14.76
N GLN A 85 -9.49 5.66 14.98
CA GLN A 85 -9.19 7.05 15.32
C GLN A 85 -9.47 7.99 14.13
N VAL A 86 -9.15 7.54 12.90
CA VAL A 86 -9.47 8.26 11.67
C VAL A 86 -10.98 8.42 11.53
N HIS A 87 -11.75 7.36 11.76
CA HIS A 87 -13.21 7.40 11.72
C HIS A 87 -13.78 8.38 12.75
N ALA A 88 -13.26 8.36 13.98
CA ALA A 88 -13.67 9.28 15.03
C ALA A 88 -13.34 10.74 14.68
N ALA A 89 -12.16 11.03 14.13
CA ALA A 89 -11.77 12.37 13.70
C ALA A 89 -12.62 12.88 12.53
N PHE A 90 -12.90 12.02 11.54
CA PHE A 90 -13.83 12.32 10.45
C PHE A 90 -15.22 12.68 10.98
N THR A 91 -15.74 11.89 11.92
CA THR A 91 -17.07 12.12 12.53
C THR A 91 -17.13 13.46 13.27
N ARG A 92 -16.01 13.91 13.85
CA ARG A 92 -15.89 15.22 14.52
C ARG A 92 -15.61 16.39 13.56
N GLY A 93 -15.50 16.14 12.25
CA GLY A 93 -15.21 17.18 11.26
C GLY A 93 -13.74 17.65 11.25
N GLU A 94 -12.83 16.97 11.94
CA GLU A 94 -11.41 17.40 12.05
C GLU A 94 -10.65 17.28 10.72
N LEU A 95 -11.20 16.53 9.76
CA LEU A 95 -10.57 16.23 8.47
C LEU A 95 -11.15 17.06 7.31
N GLU A 96 -12.05 18.03 7.56
CA GLU A 96 -12.65 18.88 6.53
C GLU A 96 -11.67 19.97 6.03
N ARG A 97 -10.56 19.52 5.44
CA ARG A 97 -9.47 20.33 4.91
C ARG A 97 -8.57 19.48 4.02
N ASP A 98 -7.66 20.12 3.30
CA ASP A 98 -6.54 19.43 2.66
C ASP A 98 -5.70 18.74 3.74
N VAL A 99 -5.45 17.44 3.58
CA VAL A 99 -4.83 16.63 4.64
C VAL A 99 -4.12 15.41 4.07
N VAL A 100 -2.92 15.14 4.59
CA VAL A 100 -2.32 13.81 4.48
C VAL A 100 -2.64 13.04 5.75
N VAL A 101 -3.55 12.07 5.64
CA VAL A 101 -3.87 11.18 6.75
C VAL A 101 -2.73 10.17 6.88
N VAL A 102 -2.05 10.16 8.01
CA VAL A 102 -0.97 9.22 8.30
C VAL A 102 -1.48 8.18 9.28
N VAL A 103 -1.42 6.90 8.93
CA VAL A 103 -1.81 5.79 9.82
C VAL A 103 -0.61 4.88 10.03
N ARG A 104 -0.04 4.90 11.22
CA ARG A 104 1.18 4.19 11.58
C ARG A 104 0.88 2.94 12.37
N GLU A 105 1.92 2.14 12.60
CA GLU A 105 1.83 0.93 13.43
C GLU A 105 0.87 -0.11 12.83
N GLN A 106 0.75 -0.11 11.49
CA GLN A 106 -0.04 -1.06 10.72
C GLN A 106 0.85 -2.00 9.89
N GLY A 107 2.17 -1.96 10.09
CA GLY A 107 3.13 -2.79 9.39
C GLY A 107 3.15 -4.26 9.82
N PRO A 108 3.95 -5.10 9.12
CA PRO A 108 4.10 -6.52 9.43
C PRO A 108 4.39 -6.80 10.90
N ARG A 109 5.41 -6.16 11.48
CA ARG A 109 5.85 -6.42 12.85
C ARG A 109 4.94 -5.78 13.89
N ALA A 110 4.27 -4.68 13.54
CA ALA A 110 3.34 -4.02 14.42
C ALA A 110 2.16 -4.90 14.83
N ASN A 111 1.30 -5.24 13.86
CA ASN A 111 0.05 -5.93 14.14
C ASN A 111 -0.26 -7.02 13.11
N GLY A 112 0.73 -7.45 12.32
CA GLY A 112 0.55 -8.46 11.27
C GLY A 112 0.00 -7.89 9.96
N MET A 113 0.02 -6.57 9.79
CA MET A 113 -0.41 -5.87 8.58
C MET A 113 -1.83 -6.24 8.11
N PRO A 114 -2.88 -5.98 8.90
CA PRO A 114 -4.25 -6.17 8.48
C PRO A 114 -4.64 -5.16 7.38
N GLU A 115 -5.70 -5.48 6.63
CA GLU A 115 -6.23 -4.56 5.62
C GLU A 115 -7.12 -3.47 6.25
N LEU A 116 -6.78 -2.20 6.00
CA LEU A 116 -7.46 -1.01 6.55
C LEU A 116 -8.69 -0.59 5.71
N HIS A 117 -9.59 -1.52 5.44
CA HIS A 117 -10.72 -1.36 4.51
C HIS A 117 -11.69 -0.20 4.83
N LYS A 118 -11.74 0.31 6.07
CA LYS A 118 -12.68 1.38 6.46
C LYS A 118 -12.24 2.78 6.05
N LEU A 119 -11.00 2.98 5.59
CA LEU A 119 -10.45 4.32 5.34
C LEU A 119 -10.86 4.90 3.97
N THR A 120 -10.85 4.09 2.91
CA THR A 120 -11.09 4.55 1.54
C THR A 120 -12.43 5.27 1.37
N PRO A 121 -13.56 4.80 1.93
CA PRO A 121 -14.84 5.51 1.81
C PRO A 121 -14.81 6.91 2.43
N LEU A 122 -14.18 7.08 3.60
CA LEU A 122 -14.10 8.35 4.32
C LEU A 122 -13.26 9.37 3.55
N LEU A 123 -12.07 8.97 3.11
CA LEU A 123 -11.17 9.84 2.36
C LEU A 123 -11.77 10.22 1.00
N GLY A 124 -12.48 9.29 0.35
CA GLY A 124 -13.20 9.57 -0.88
C GLY A 124 -14.35 10.57 -0.71
N ILE A 125 -14.98 10.64 0.47
CA ILE A 125 -15.96 11.70 0.79
C ILE A 125 -15.26 13.07 0.86
N LEU A 126 -14.12 13.16 1.56
CA LEU A 126 -13.36 14.40 1.67
C LEU A 126 -12.90 14.91 0.30
N GLN A 127 -12.39 14.02 -0.55
CA GLN A 127 -11.98 14.37 -1.92
C GLN A 127 -13.17 14.86 -2.77
N ARG A 128 -14.34 14.22 -2.67
CA ARG A 128 -15.57 14.70 -3.35
C ARG A 128 -16.07 16.05 -2.83
N ARG A 129 -15.70 16.44 -1.61
CA ARG A 129 -15.95 17.79 -1.07
C ARG A 129 -14.93 18.83 -1.54
N GLY A 130 -13.98 18.43 -2.38
CA GLY A 130 -12.98 19.31 -3.00
C GLY A 130 -11.66 19.41 -2.26
N HIS A 131 -11.44 18.61 -1.21
CA HIS A 131 -10.18 18.62 -0.46
C HIS A 131 -9.11 17.78 -1.16
N ARG A 132 -7.86 18.25 -1.11
CA ARG A 132 -6.68 17.48 -1.49
C ARG A 132 -6.30 16.52 -0.37
N VAL A 133 -6.58 15.23 -0.57
CA VAL A 133 -6.41 14.20 0.46
C VAL A 133 -5.51 13.08 -0.03
N ALA A 134 -4.60 12.63 0.84
CA ALA A 134 -3.82 11.42 0.63
C ALA A 134 -3.76 10.58 1.91
N LEU A 135 -3.43 9.30 1.78
CA LEU A 135 -3.14 8.38 2.88
C LEU A 135 -1.68 7.94 2.80
N VAL A 136 -0.98 7.93 3.94
CA VAL A 136 0.35 7.34 4.09
C VAL A 136 0.30 6.34 5.22
N THR A 137 0.71 5.09 4.97
CA THR A 137 0.69 4.04 6.00
C THR A 137 1.79 3.00 5.78
N ASP A 138 2.34 2.49 6.88
CA ASP A 138 3.20 1.31 6.88
C ASP A 138 2.41 -0.01 6.73
N GLY A 139 1.08 0.06 6.79
CA GLY A 139 0.17 -1.06 6.54
C GLY A 139 -0.31 -1.17 5.10
N ARG A 140 -1.46 -1.83 4.91
CA ARG A 140 -2.03 -2.13 3.58
C ARG A 140 -3.53 -1.88 3.46
N MET A 141 -3.97 -1.81 2.20
CA MET A 141 -5.38 -1.71 1.79
C MET A 141 -5.85 -3.01 1.12
N SER A 142 -7.14 -3.13 0.82
CA SER A 142 -7.77 -4.33 0.22
C SER A 142 -7.38 -4.66 -1.23
N GLY A 143 -6.30 -4.07 -1.75
CA GLY A 143 -5.80 -4.30 -3.12
C GLY A 143 -6.60 -3.65 -4.27
N ALA A 144 -7.83 -3.19 -3.99
CA ALA A 144 -8.66 -2.46 -4.94
C ALA A 144 -8.07 -1.07 -5.26
N SER A 145 -8.22 -0.61 -6.51
CA SER A 145 -7.86 0.76 -6.88
C SER A 145 -8.91 1.73 -6.37
N GLY A 146 -8.49 2.71 -5.57
CA GLY A 146 -9.31 3.85 -5.17
C GLY A 146 -8.99 5.10 -6.00
N ARG A 147 -9.83 6.12 -5.87
CA ARG A 147 -9.59 7.47 -6.43
C ARG A 147 -8.75 8.36 -5.50
N VAL A 148 -8.48 7.88 -4.29
CA VAL A 148 -7.66 8.57 -3.28
C VAL A 148 -6.20 8.14 -3.46
N PRO A 149 -5.25 9.08 -3.51
CA PRO A 149 -3.82 8.82 -3.42
C PRO A 149 -3.44 8.08 -2.12
N ILE A 150 -2.90 6.86 -2.24
CA ILE A 150 -2.52 6.04 -1.06
C ILE A 150 -1.09 5.52 -1.24
N ALA A 151 -0.17 6.01 -0.40
CA ALA A 151 1.16 5.42 -0.21
C ALA A 151 1.08 4.37 0.90
N MET A 152 1.21 3.10 0.53
CA MET A 152 1.11 1.96 1.45
C MET A 152 2.42 1.17 1.50
N HIS A 153 2.54 0.28 2.48
CA HIS A 153 3.75 -0.52 2.74
C HIS A 153 5.00 0.34 3.00
N VAL A 154 4.83 1.53 3.58
CA VAL A 154 5.96 2.39 3.94
C VAL A 154 6.97 1.58 4.74
N SER A 155 8.17 1.46 4.19
CA SER A 155 9.27 0.64 4.69
C SER A 155 10.52 1.52 4.85
N PRO A 156 11.20 1.50 6.01
CA PRO A 156 10.88 0.74 7.22
C PRO A 156 9.55 1.17 7.88
N GLU A 157 8.85 0.23 8.51
CA GLU A 157 7.62 0.53 9.26
C GLU A 157 7.91 1.33 10.53
N ALA A 158 6.91 2.01 11.09
CA ALA A 158 7.09 2.82 12.28
C ALA A 158 7.58 2.00 13.50
N ALA A 159 7.14 0.74 13.60
CA ALA A 159 7.56 -0.21 14.63
C ALA A 159 9.06 -0.52 14.66
N ASP A 160 9.69 -0.49 13.47
CA ASP A 160 11.10 -0.78 13.27
C ASP A 160 11.95 0.50 13.22
N GLY A 161 11.41 1.62 13.72
CA GLY A 161 12.11 2.90 13.77
C GLY A 161 12.13 3.64 12.43
N GLY A 162 11.25 3.31 11.49
CA GLY A 162 11.08 4.05 10.25
C GLY A 162 10.69 5.52 10.48
N ALA A 163 11.08 6.39 9.54
CA ALA A 163 10.86 7.83 9.64
C ALA A 163 9.38 8.24 9.79
N LEU A 164 8.45 7.38 9.37
CA LEU A 164 7.02 7.58 9.61
C LEU A 164 6.68 7.75 11.11
N ALA A 165 7.45 7.13 12.01
CA ALA A 165 7.29 7.28 13.47
C ALA A 165 7.64 8.69 14.00
N LEU A 166 8.35 9.49 13.21
CA LEU A 166 8.82 10.84 13.56
C LEU A 166 7.88 11.95 13.08
N VAL A 167 6.93 11.61 12.22
CA VAL A 167 5.89 12.52 11.71
C VAL A 167 4.96 12.93 12.85
N ARG A 168 4.59 14.21 12.85
CA ARG A 168 3.69 14.86 13.81
C ARG A 168 2.54 15.54 13.06
N ASP A 169 1.45 15.79 13.77
CA ASP A 169 0.35 16.59 13.25
C ASP A 169 0.84 17.95 12.76
N GLY A 170 0.40 18.34 11.55
CA GLY A 170 0.74 19.62 10.94
C GLY A 170 1.98 19.60 10.05
N ASP A 171 2.84 18.58 10.12
CA ASP A 171 3.98 18.46 9.21
C ASP A 171 3.50 18.40 7.76
N LEU A 172 4.14 19.15 6.86
CA LEU A 172 3.74 19.16 5.46
C LEU A 172 4.32 17.92 4.77
N ILE A 173 3.46 17.05 4.22
CA ILE A 173 3.89 15.83 3.52
C ILE A 173 3.56 15.95 2.05
N ARG A 174 4.53 15.57 1.20
CA ARG A 174 4.36 15.43 -0.25
C ARG A 174 4.27 13.96 -0.63
N VAL A 175 3.18 13.62 -1.33
CA VAL A 175 2.94 12.33 -1.99
C VAL A 175 2.85 12.60 -3.48
N ASP A 176 3.86 12.18 -4.24
CA ASP A 176 4.01 12.51 -5.65
C ASP A 176 4.29 11.26 -6.48
N SER A 177 3.30 10.82 -7.25
CA SER A 177 3.42 9.65 -8.13
C SER A 177 4.05 9.95 -9.50
N VAL A 178 4.19 11.23 -9.86
CA VAL A 178 4.84 11.67 -11.10
C VAL A 178 6.34 11.50 -10.98
N HIS A 179 6.92 11.98 -9.88
CA HIS A 179 8.36 11.90 -9.60
C HIS A 179 8.73 10.72 -8.70
N GLY A 180 7.75 10.01 -8.14
CA GLY A 180 7.98 8.90 -7.22
C GLY A 180 8.51 9.37 -5.87
N THR A 181 8.01 10.50 -5.36
CA THR A 181 8.48 11.13 -4.12
C THR A 181 7.51 10.88 -2.97
N LEU A 182 8.05 10.50 -1.81
CA LEU A 182 7.35 10.47 -0.53
C LEU A 182 8.21 11.12 0.54
N GLU A 183 7.86 12.34 0.92
CA GLU A 183 8.69 13.13 1.83
C GLU A 183 7.88 13.99 2.80
N VAL A 184 8.46 14.25 3.96
CA VAL A 184 8.03 15.30 4.87
C VAL A 184 8.93 16.51 4.69
N ASP A 185 8.34 17.70 4.53
CA ASP A 185 9.03 18.96 4.28
C ASP A 185 9.67 19.50 5.57
N LEU A 186 10.74 18.81 5.98
CA LEU A 186 11.53 19.11 7.15
C LEU A 186 13.01 18.88 6.83
N PRO A 187 13.93 19.69 7.37
CA PRO A 187 15.35 19.41 7.31
C PRO A 187 15.65 18.05 7.96
N GLU A 188 16.54 17.26 7.37
CA GLU A 188 16.95 15.94 7.88
C GLU A 188 17.42 16.01 9.34
N ALA A 189 18.16 17.07 9.70
CA ALA A 189 18.63 17.30 11.06
C ALA A 189 17.48 17.53 12.06
N GLU A 190 16.39 18.17 11.62
CA GLU A 190 15.21 18.35 12.46
C GLU A 190 14.49 17.00 12.63
N LEU A 191 14.22 16.31 11.52
CA LEU A 191 13.50 15.03 11.53
C LEU A 191 14.21 14.01 12.41
N SER A 192 15.52 13.82 12.21
CA SER A 192 16.35 12.88 12.99
C SER A 192 16.51 13.25 14.47
N SER A 193 16.32 14.52 14.85
CA SER A 193 16.34 14.94 16.25
C SER A 193 15.05 14.63 17.00
N ARG A 194 13.96 14.28 16.28
CA ARG A 194 12.66 14.00 16.90
C ARG A 194 12.68 12.66 17.63
N THR A 195 12.04 12.64 18.78
CA THR A 195 11.69 11.38 19.44
C THR A 195 10.50 10.75 18.71
N PRO A 196 10.57 9.46 18.31
CA PRO A 196 9.43 8.73 17.76
C PRO A 196 8.21 8.81 18.67
N GLN A 197 7.04 9.09 18.09
CA GLN A 197 5.77 9.08 18.80
C GLN A 197 5.00 7.81 18.48
N LEU A 198 5.43 6.69 19.04
CA LEU A 198 4.69 5.44 18.89
C LEU A 198 3.68 5.31 20.02
N SER A 199 2.43 4.99 19.67
CA SER A 199 1.43 4.59 20.65
C SER A 199 1.59 3.13 21.08
N TRP A 200 2.54 2.41 20.45
CA TRP A 200 2.83 0.99 20.59
C TRP A 200 2.45 0.45 21.95
N ARG A 201 1.29 -0.19 21.99
CA ARG A 201 0.90 -1.04 23.11
C ARG A 201 1.13 -2.46 22.66
N ALA A 202 2.35 -2.97 22.87
CA ALA A 202 2.67 -4.39 22.69
C ALA A 202 1.54 -5.27 23.21
N GLU A 203 0.97 -4.89 24.35
CA GLU A 203 -0.15 -5.54 25.03
C GLU A 203 -1.44 -5.63 24.18
N ARG A 204 -1.84 -4.60 23.42
CA ARG A 204 -3.07 -4.61 22.60
C ARG A 204 -3.01 -5.61 21.46
N VAL A 205 -1.81 -5.87 20.94
CA VAL A 205 -1.55 -6.74 19.77
C VAL A 205 -0.89 -8.08 20.14
N ALA A 206 -0.39 -8.22 21.37
CA ALA A 206 0.24 -9.44 21.87
C ALA A 206 -0.75 -10.55 22.21
N TYR A 207 -1.95 -10.22 22.70
CA TYR A 207 -2.86 -11.20 23.29
C TYR A 207 -4.27 -11.19 22.73
N GLY A 208 -4.95 -12.32 22.79
CA GLY A 208 -6.35 -12.47 22.39
C GLY A 208 -6.48 -12.99 20.96
N VAL A 209 -7.54 -13.77 20.73
CA VAL A 209 -7.82 -14.52 19.48
C VAL A 209 -6.64 -15.37 18.98
N GLY A 210 -5.76 -15.81 19.88
CA GLY A 210 -4.60 -16.64 19.56
C GLY A 210 -3.38 -15.86 19.05
N ARG A 211 -3.37 -14.52 19.13
CA ARG A 211 -2.23 -13.68 18.71
C ARG A 211 -0.95 -13.98 19.47
N GLU A 212 -1.08 -14.43 20.72
CA GLU A 212 0.02 -14.87 21.58
C GLU A 212 0.81 -16.04 20.99
N LEU A 213 0.17 -16.90 20.19
CA LEU A 213 0.82 -18.00 19.48
C LEU A 213 1.72 -17.51 18.33
N MET A 214 1.47 -16.29 17.83
CA MET A 214 2.11 -15.74 16.64
C MET A 214 3.16 -14.67 16.97
N GLY A 215 3.37 -14.35 18.24
CA GLY A 215 4.27 -13.26 18.66
C GLY A 215 5.70 -13.39 18.13
N ALA A 216 6.28 -14.59 18.23
CA ALA A 216 7.63 -14.87 17.73
C ALA A 216 7.74 -14.75 16.21
N LEU A 217 6.73 -15.24 15.47
CA LEU A 217 6.69 -15.12 14.00
C LEU A 217 6.54 -13.67 13.58
N ARG A 218 5.62 -12.92 14.21
CA ARG A 218 5.37 -11.50 13.91
C ARG A 218 6.63 -10.67 14.14
N ALA A 219 7.34 -10.89 15.24
CA ALA A 219 8.60 -10.19 15.52
C ALA A 219 9.73 -10.53 14.52
N ALA A 220 9.61 -11.63 13.78
CA ALA A 220 10.61 -12.08 12.82
C ALA A 220 10.29 -11.72 11.35
N LEU A 221 9.16 -11.06 11.07
CA LEU A 221 8.75 -10.70 9.71
C LEU A 221 9.75 -9.71 9.08
N ALA A 222 10.10 -9.87 7.82
CA ALA A 222 10.85 -8.86 7.08
C ALA A 222 9.97 -7.62 6.79
N PRO A 223 10.55 -6.47 6.41
CA PRO A 223 9.78 -5.33 5.89
C PRO A 223 8.87 -5.75 4.73
N ALA A 224 7.80 -5.00 4.51
CA ALA A 224 6.83 -5.30 3.45
C ALA A 224 7.46 -5.31 2.05
N GLU A 225 8.45 -4.44 1.79
CA GLU A 225 9.21 -4.43 0.53
C GLU A 225 9.98 -5.75 0.27
N GLN A 226 10.30 -6.51 1.31
CA GLN A 226 10.97 -7.82 1.21
C GLN A 226 9.97 -8.99 1.26
N GLY A 227 8.67 -8.70 1.11
CA GLY A 227 7.61 -9.70 1.06
C GLY A 227 7.07 -10.14 2.42
N ALA A 228 7.45 -9.48 3.52
CA ALA A 228 6.97 -9.80 4.88
C ALA A 228 7.08 -11.30 5.25
N GLY A 229 8.17 -11.97 4.83
CA GLY A 229 8.44 -13.37 5.15
C GLY A 229 9.15 -13.54 6.50
N VAL A 230 9.11 -14.76 7.06
CA VAL A 230 9.87 -15.15 8.27
C VAL A 230 11.11 -15.94 7.84
N GLY A 231 12.30 -15.33 7.94
CA GLY A 231 13.57 -15.91 7.44
C GLY A 231 13.63 -15.96 5.90
N THR A 232 14.72 -15.66 5.19
CA THR A 232 16.12 -15.44 5.53
C THR A 232 16.70 -14.51 4.45
N ALA A 233 17.48 -13.50 4.84
CA ALA A 233 18.38 -12.83 3.90
C ALA A 233 19.38 -13.82 3.23
N ALA A 234 19.50 -15.05 3.77
CA ALA A 234 20.32 -16.14 3.25
C ALA A 234 19.70 -16.95 2.08
N LEU A 235 18.38 -16.88 1.83
CA LEU A 235 17.77 -17.54 0.66
C LEU A 235 17.79 -16.65 -0.60
N GLN A 236 18.04 -15.35 -0.47
CA GLN A 236 18.14 -14.42 -1.60
C GLN A 236 19.44 -14.56 -2.40
N THR A 237 20.47 -15.24 -1.88
CA THR A 237 21.74 -15.50 -2.57
C THR A 237 21.76 -16.83 -3.34
N ALA A 238 20.65 -17.57 -3.35
CA ALA A 238 20.57 -18.92 -3.95
C ALA A 238 19.62 -19.03 -5.16
N LEU A 239 19.17 -17.90 -5.72
CA LEU A 239 18.46 -17.81 -7.01
C LEU A 239 19.19 -16.82 -7.91
#